data_AF-A0A849T8V5-F1
#
_entry.id   AF-A0A849T8V5-F1
#
_cell.length_a   1.000
_cell.length_b   1.000
_cell.length_c   1.000
_cell.angle_alpha   90.00
_cell.angle_beta   90.00
_cell.angle_gamma   90.00
#
_symmetry.space_group_name_H-M   'P 1'
#
loop_
_entity.id
_entity.type
_entity.pdbx_description
1 polymer ?
#
loop_
_entity_poly.entity_id
_entity_poly.type
_entity_poly.pdbx_seq_one_letter_code
_entity_poly.pdbx_strand_id
1 'polypeptide(L)'
;MNTPNPVISLQENASSFFEKVYSKNIDQMQCKQGCSKCCQTDISIFEVEAQRVRDWFNSLDSEKRNSLRQTWQIEGDKKNCVFLVNDSCTIYEARPLICRTQGLPLYLSSENSLDYCRLNFEKGDPDKSDWLNLERMNTLLSIAAKSIKKDERVRLVKLKKELQAL
;
A
#
# COMPACT_ATOMS: atom_id res chain seq x y z
N MET A 1 -23.87 -13.74 4.77
CA MET A 1 -22.90 -13.71 5.89
C MET A 1 -21.54 -13.47 5.26
N ASN A 2 -20.96 -12.28 5.42
CA ASN A 2 -19.64 -11.99 4.86
C ASN A 2 -18.59 -12.73 5.69
N THR A 3 -18.00 -13.78 5.12
CA THR A 3 -16.82 -14.41 5.68
C THR A 3 -15.73 -13.34 5.87
N PRO A 4 -15.09 -13.23 7.04
CA PRO A 4 -14.00 -12.30 7.23
C PRO A 4 -12.92 -12.55 6.19
N ASN A 5 -12.52 -11.50 5.45
CA ASN A 5 -11.42 -11.60 4.49
C ASN A 5 -10.11 -11.34 5.25
N PRO A 6 -9.27 -12.36 5.51
CA PRO A 6 -8.05 -12.21 6.30
C PRO A 6 -7.04 -11.21 5.70
N VAL A 7 -7.06 -11.00 4.38
CA VAL A 7 -6.22 -9.97 3.74
C VAL A 7 -6.70 -8.56 4.10
N ILE A 8 -8.02 -8.35 4.19
CA ILE A 8 -8.59 -7.07 4.63
C ILE A 8 -8.20 -6.79 6.07
N SER A 9 -8.35 -7.77 6.97
CA SER A 9 -7.96 -7.62 8.37
C SER A 9 -6.46 -7.33 8.52
N LEU A 10 -5.60 -7.96 7.71
CA LEU A 10 -4.16 -7.70 7.73
C LEU A 10 -3.84 -6.26 7.27
N GLN A 11 -4.53 -5.78 6.24
CA GLN A 11 -4.39 -4.41 5.75
C GLN A 11 -4.88 -3.37 6.78
N GLU A 12 -5.96 -3.65 7.48
CA GLU A 12 -6.47 -2.80 8.57
C GLU A 12 -5.47 -2.77 9.73
N ASN A 13 -4.95 -3.92 10.16
CA ASN A 13 -3.93 -4.01 11.19
C ASN A 13 -2.66 -3.23 10.82
N ALA A 14 -2.19 -3.34 9.58
CA ALA A 14 -1.04 -2.57 9.09
C ALA A 14 -1.31 -1.06 9.11
N SER A 15 -2.53 -0.63 8.77
CA SER A 15 -2.92 0.78 8.81
C SER A 15 -2.95 1.30 10.25
N SER A 16 -3.58 0.56 11.17
CA SER A 16 -3.62 0.92 12.59
C SER A 16 -2.23 0.97 13.22
N PHE A 17 -1.34 0.05 12.84
CA PHE A 17 0.05 0.07 13.28
C PHE A 17 0.80 1.28 12.72
N PHE A 18 0.61 1.63 11.44
CA PHE A 18 1.14 2.85 10.84
C PHE A 18 0.70 4.08 11.62
N GLU A 19 -0.59 4.26 11.89
CA GLU A 19 -1.10 5.43 12.60
C GLU A 19 -0.54 5.53 14.03
N LYS A 20 -0.39 4.39 14.72
CA LYS A 20 0.23 4.35 16.05
C LYS A 20 1.69 4.84 16.00
N VAL A 21 2.48 4.32 15.07
CA VAL A 21 3.90 4.69 14.91
C VAL A 21 4.02 6.15 14.46
N TYR A 22 3.19 6.58 13.52
CA TYR A 22 3.13 7.96 13.04
C TYR A 22 2.80 8.95 14.16
N SER A 23 1.76 8.67 14.95
CA SER A 23 1.33 9.53 16.06
C SER A 23 2.39 9.64 17.15
N LYS A 24 3.10 8.55 17.44
CA LYS A 24 4.21 8.53 18.42
C LYS A 24 5.43 9.32 17.94
N ASN A 25 5.67 9.35 16.62
CA ASN A 25 6.90 9.88 16.01
C ASN A 25 6.62 11.04 15.03
N ILE A 26 5.62 11.88 15.31
CA ILE A 26 5.13 12.91 14.37
C ILE A 26 6.22 13.94 13.98
N ASP A 27 7.17 14.18 14.86
CA ASP A 27 8.32 15.08 14.70
C ASP A 27 9.50 14.44 13.96
N GLN A 28 9.44 13.12 13.72
CA GLN A 28 10.46 12.33 13.03
C GLN A 28 9.93 11.61 11.80
N MET A 29 8.62 11.63 11.50
CA MET A 29 8.03 10.99 10.31
C MET A 29 7.46 12.00 9.33
N GLN A 30 8.03 12.02 8.12
CA GLN A 30 7.54 12.79 6.98
C GLN A 30 6.53 12.00 6.13
N CYS A 31 6.51 10.67 6.26
CA CYS A 31 5.60 9.83 5.50
C CYS A 31 4.14 10.02 5.96
N LYS A 32 3.27 10.43 5.04
CA LYS A 32 1.82 10.58 5.18
C LYS A 32 1.18 10.65 3.79
N GLN A 33 -0.15 10.75 3.72
CA GLN A 33 -0.82 11.07 2.45
C GLN A 33 -0.24 12.37 1.85
N GLY A 34 0.15 12.33 0.57
CA GLY A 34 0.86 13.43 -0.08
C GLY A 34 2.39 13.32 -0.09
N CYS A 35 2.97 12.32 0.59
CA CYS A 35 4.40 12.01 0.48
C CYS A 35 4.63 11.00 -0.65
N SER A 36 5.42 11.37 -1.65
CA SER A 36 5.58 10.61 -2.90
C SER A 36 7.01 10.15 -3.22
N LYS A 37 8.03 10.60 -2.47
CA LYS A 37 9.44 10.41 -2.85
C LYS A 37 9.89 8.95 -2.99
N CYS A 38 9.22 8.01 -2.30
CA CYS A 38 9.49 6.57 -2.39
C CYS A 38 8.43 5.79 -3.18
N CYS A 39 7.37 6.45 -3.67
CA CYS A 39 6.30 5.81 -4.42
C CYS A 39 6.70 5.62 -5.90
N GLN A 40 7.83 4.95 -6.11
CA GLN A 40 8.54 4.83 -7.38
C GLN A 40 8.79 3.38 -7.72
N THR A 41 7.83 2.68 -8.32
CA THR A 41 8.02 1.38 -8.97
C THR A 41 6.68 0.79 -9.43
N ASP A 42 6.72 -0.06 -10.45
CA ASP A 42 5.63 -0.98 -10.77
C ASP A 42 5.80 -2.28 -9.96
N ILE A 43 4.92 -2.48 -8.99
CA ILE A 43 4.89 -3.66 -8.12
C ILE A 43 3.80 -4.64 -8.54
N SER A 44 3.96 -5.90 -8.14
CA SER A 44 2.89 -6.89 -8.20
C SER A 44 2.25 -7.07 -6.82
N ILE A 45 0.93 -7.20 -6.80
CA ILE A 45 0.12 -7.46 -5.61
C ILE A 45 -0.67 -8.75 -5.81
N PHE A 46 -1.19 -9.33 -4.73
CA PHE A 46 -2.04 -10.51 -4.88
C PHE A 46 -3.37 -10.15 -5.56
N GLU A 47 -3.92 -11.07 -6.32
CA GLU A 47 -5.20 -10.86 -7.03
C GLU A 47 -6.36 -10.52 -6.07
N VAL A 48 -6.34 -11.03 -4.83
CA VAL A 48 -7.31 -10.62 -3.81
C VAL A 48 -7.18 -9.16 -3.40
N GLU A 49 -5.97 -8.60 -3.39
CA GLU A 49 -5.76 -7.17 -3.14
C GLU A 49 -6.20 -6.34 -4.36
N ALA A 50 -5.92 -6.82 -5.57
CA ALA A 50 -6.41 -6.20 -6.81
C ALA A 50 -7.95 -6.17 -6.84
N GLN A 51 -8.61 -7.25 -6.43
CA GLN A 51 -10.07 -7.31 -6.33
C GLN A 51 -10.59 -6.26 -5.34
N ARG A 52 -9.94 -6.06 -4.19
CA ARG A 52 -10.32 -5.00 -3.26
C ARG A 52 -10.26 -3.61 -3.90
N VAL A 53 -9.25 -3.33 -4.72
CA VAL A 53 -9.16 -2.06 -5.47
C VAL A 53 -10.29 -1.94 -6.48
N ARG A 54 -10.64 -3.02 -7.19
CA ARG A 54 -11.80 -3.03 -8.12
C ARG A 54 -13.11 -2.80 -7.39
N ASP A 55 -13.32 -3.45 -6.24
CA ASP A 55 -14.54 -3.32 -5.44
C ASP A 55 -14.67 -1.89 -4.88
N TRP A 56 -13.58 -1.31 -4.39
CA TRP A 56 -13.54 0.09 -3.97
C TRP A 56 -13.85 1.03 -5.14
N PHE A 57 -13.23 0.83 -6.30
CA PHE A 57 -13.51 1.67 -7.46
C PHE A 57 -14.98 1.60 -7.88
N ASN A 58 -15.56 0.40 -7.89
CA ASN A 58 -16.97 0.17 -8.23
C ASN A 58 -17.95 0.72 -7.19
N SER A 59 -17.53 0.89 -5.93
CA SER A 59 -18.38 1.49 -4.89
C SER A 59 -18.42 3.02 -4.96
N LEU A 60 -17.52 3.65 -5.74
CA LEU A 60 -17.56 5.08 -6.00
C LEU A 60 -18.72 5.45 -6.93
N ASP A 61 -19.25 6.65 -6.73
CA ASP A 61 -20.22 7.26 -7.65
C ASP A 61 -19.63 7.45 -9.07
N SER A 62 -20.51 7.64 -10.05
CA SER A 62 -20.11 7.77 -11.46
C SER A 62 -19.22 8.98 -11.71
N GLU A 63 -19.43 10.08 -10.99
CA GLU A 63 -18.63 11.31 -11.11
C GLU A 63 -17.18 11.08 -10.70
N LYS A 64 -16.95 10.49 -9.52
CA LYS A 64 -15.62 10.15 -9.03
C LYS A 64 -14.92 9.14 -9.92
N ARG A 65 -15.63 8.10 -10.40
CA ARG A 65 -15.05 7.12 -11.34
C ARG A 65 -14.59 7.79 -12.63
N ASN A 66 -15.42 8.66 -13.22
CA ASN A 66 -15.06 9.38 -14.43
C ASN A 66 -13.86 10.32 -14.21
N SER A 67 -13.83 11.03 -13.09
CA SER A 67 -12.69 11.88 -12.70
C SER A 67 -11.38 11.09 -12.57
N LEU A 68 -11.43 9.92 -11.91
CA LEU A 68 -10.27 9.02 -11.79
C LEU A 68 -9.82 8.50 -13.16
N ARG A 69 -10.75 8.09 -14.04
CA ARG A 69 -10.39 7.63 -15.39
C ARG A 69 -9.70 8.72 -16.20
N GLN A 70 -10.21 9.95 -16.17
CA GLN A 70 -9.59 11.10 -16.83
C GLN A 70 -8.19 11.36 -16.27
N THR A 71 -8.07 11.37 -14.94
CA THR A 71 -6.79 11.51 -14.23
C THR A 71 -5.77 10.45 -14.65
N TRP A 72 -6.22 9.22 -14.89
CA TRP A 72 -5.37 8.09 -15.26
C TRP A 72 -4.99 8.04 -16.75
N GLN A 73 -5.67 8.78 -17.63
CA GLN A 73 -5.32 8.87 -19.06
C GLN A 73 -4.02 9.65 -19.29
N ILE A 74 -3.68 10.55 -18.39
CA ILE A 74 -2.42 11.29 -18.45
C ILE A 74 -1.28 10.31 -18.15
N GLU A 75 -0.36 10.15 -19.10
CA GLU A 75 0.86 9.37 -18.87
C GLU A 75 1.70 10.09 -17.80
N GLY A 76 1.84 9.45 -16.64
CA GLY A 76 2.74 9.90 -15.59
C GLY A 76 4.20 9.55 -15.90
N ASP A 77 5.12 10.03 -15.05
CA ASP A 77 6.50 9.56 -15.08
C ASP A 77 6.54 8.04 -14.89
N LYS A 78 7.14 7.33 -15.86
CA LYS A 78 7.28 5.86 -15.84
C LYS A 78 8.06 5.35 -14.63
N LYS A 79 8.78 6.21 -13.93
CA LYS A 79 9.49 5.89 -12.67
C LYS A 79 8.56 5.85 -11.47
N ASN A 80 7.40 6.51 -11.53
CA ASN A 80 6.46 6.62 -10.41
C ASN A 80 5.40 5.52 -10.45
N CYS A 81 4.79 5.25 -9.29
CA CYS A 81 3.61 4.39 -9.21
C CYS A 81 2.51 4.92 -10.14
N VAL A 82 1.85 4.01 -10.87
CA VAL A 82 0.83 4.37 -11.87
C VAL A 82 -0.42 5.04 -11.31
N PHE A 83 -0.65 4.92 -10.00
CA PHE A 83 -1.75 5.56 -9.28
C PHE A 83 -1.35 6.85 -8.56
N LEU A 84 -0.08 7.27 -8.64
CA LEU A 84 0.40 8.52 -8.06
C LEU A 84 0.12 9.69 -9.03
N VAL A 85 -0.64 10.68 -8.57
CA VAL A 85 -0.92 11.92 -9.33
C VAL A 85 -0.82 13.11 -8.39
N ASN A 86 -0.06 14.14 -8.78
CA ASN A 86 0.18 15.34 -7.97
C ASN A 86 0.58 14.98 -6.52
N ASP A 87 1.55 14.06 -6.37
CA ASP A 87 2.05 13.52 -5.11
C ASP A 87 1.02 12.79 -4.22
N SER A 88 -0.19 12.56 -4.72
CA SER A 88 -1.26 11.86 -4.02
C SER A 88 -1.59 10.51 -4.69
N CYS A 89 -1.76 9.47 -3.88
CA CYS A 89 -2.19 8.17 -4.37
C CYS A 89 -3.70 8.21 -4.64
N THR A 90 -4.09 8.03 -5.89
CA THR A 90 -5.50 8.03 -6.32
C THR A 90 -6.30 6.84 -5.79
N ILE A 91 -5.64 5.78 -5.30
CA ILE A 91 -6.28 4.60 -4.68
C ILE A 91 -5.97 4.50 -3.18
N TYR A 92 -5.68 5.61 -2.51
CA TYR A 92 -5.17 5.63 -1.13
C TYR A 92 -6.00 4.80 -0.15
N GLU A 93 -7.33 4.88 -0.23
CA GLU A 93 -8.26 4.14 0.65
C GLU A 93 -8.19 2.63 0.44
N ALA A 94 -8.01 2.18 -0.79
CA ALA A 94 -7.94 0.77 -1.18
C ALA A 94 -6.50 0.25 -1.33
N ARG A 95 -5.50 1.03 -0.91
CA ARG A 95 -4.09 0.72 -1.16
C ARG A 95 -3.72 -0.71 -0.66
N PRO A 96 -2.94 -1.48 -1.43
CA PRO A 96 -2.45 -2.81 -1.05
C PRO A 96 -1.61 -2.81 0.24
N LEU A 97 -1.35 -3.98 0.82
CA LEU A 97 -0.66 -4.11 2.11
C LEU A 97 0.73 -3.49 2.08
N ILE A 98 1.51 -3.76 1.03
CA ILE A 98 2.85 -3.19 0.84
C ILE A 98 2.84 -1.65 0.85
N CYS A 99 1.77 -1.03 0.31
CA CYS A 99 1.58 0.42 0.34
C CYS A 99 1.14 0.96 1.71
N ARG A 100 0.58 0.11 2.58
CA ARG A 100 0.18 0.48 3.96
C ARG A 100 1.34 0.41 4.94
N THR A 101 2.31 -0.46 4.66
CA THR A 101 3.53 -0.58 5.47
C THR A 101 4.61 0.42 5.06
N GLN A 102 4.47 1.06 3.89
CA GLN A 102 5.42 2.05 3.40
C GLN A 102 5.62 3.19 4.41
N GLY A 103 6.87 3.50 4.74
CA GLY A 103 7.24 4.56 5.70
C GLY A 103 7.43 4.09 7.14
N LEU A 104 6.96 2.89 7.49
CA LEU A 104 7.30 2.26 8.76
C LEU A 104 8.78 1.86 8.82
N PRO A 105 9.35 1.69 10.02
CA PRO A 105 10.57 0.91 10.23
C PRO A 105 10.31 -0.56 9.92
N LEU A 106 10.93 -1.06 8.86
CA LEU A 106 10.80 -2.44 8.38
C LEU A 106 12.00 -3.25 8.85
N TYR A 107 11.77 -4.21 9.73
CA TYR A 107 12.80 -5.14 10.19
C TYR A 107 12.83 -6.38 9.29
N LEU A 108 14.00 -6.66 8.72
CA LEU A 108 14.28 -7.84 7.90
C LEU A 108 14.99 -8.88 8.78
N SER A 109 14.26 -9.90 9.22
CA SER A 109 14.78 -10.90 10.15
C SER A 109 15.92 -11.73 9.59
N SER A 110 15.91 -12.04 8.30
CA SER A 110 16.97 -12.83 7.66
C SER A 110 18.31 -12.09 7.57
N GLU A 111 18.27 -10.77 7.46
CA GLU A 111 19.45 -9.90 7.39
C GLU A 111 19.80 -9.28 8.74
N ASN A 112 18.94 -9.44 9.74
CA ASN A 112 19.00 -8.74 11.03
C ASN A 112 19.23 -7.23 10.83
N SER A 113 18.52 -6.64 9.86
CA SER A 113 18.66 -5.25 9.43
C SER A 113 17.34 -4.50 9.57
N LEU A 114 17.45 -3.18 9.71
CA LEU A 114 16.32 -2.28 9.79
C LEU A 114 16.38 -1.32 8.60
N ASP A 115 15.31 -1.27 7.82
CA ASP A 115 15.13 -0.33 6.71
C ASP A 115 13.99 0.64 7.02
N TYR A 116 14.16 1.90 6.64
CA TYR A 116 13.12 2.92 6.74
C TYR A 116 13.38 4.05 5.75
N CYS A 117 12.34 4.86 5.51
CA CYS A 117 12.47 6.00 4.62
C CYS A 117 13.56 6.95 5.11
N ARG A 118 14.51 7.32 4.25
CA ARG A 118 15.59 8.30 4.52
C ARG A 118 15.12 9.69 4.97
N LEU A 119 13.83 9.99 4.86
CA LEU A 119 13.23 11.25 5.33
C LEU A 119 12.59 11.12 6.71
N ASN A 120 12.45 9.88 7.20
CA ASN A 120 11.99 9.61 8.54
C ASN A 120 13.21 9.37 9.44
N PHE A 121 13.05 9.61 10.74
CA PHE A 121 14.03 9.25 11.78
C PHE A 121 15.42 9.89 11.58
N GLU A 122 15.48 11.10 11.00
CA GLU A 122 16.73 11.85 10.78
C GLU A 122 17.48 12.22 12.08
N LYS A 123 16.79 12.18 13.24
CA LYS A 123 17.35 12.55 14.55
C LYS A 123 17.71 11.35 15.43
N GLY A 124 17.57 10.12 14.92
CA GLY A 124 17.90 8.89 15.63
C GLY A 124 16.99 7.74 15.21
N ASP A 125 17.46 6.51 15.45
CA ASP A 125 16.72 5.30 15.06
C ASP A 125 15.36 5.18 15.78
N PRO A 126 14.35 4.62 15.10
CA PRO A 126 13.06 4.34 15.71
C PRO A 126 13.17 3.30 16.82
N ASP A 127 12.32 3.43 17.83
CA ASP A 127 12.17 2.45 18.91
C ASP A 127 11.88 1.05 18.35
N LYS A 128 12.47 0.01 18.95
CA LYS A 128 12.21 -1.39 18.59
C LYS A 128 10.73 -1.76 18.65
N SER A 129 9.94 -1.10 19.50
CA SER A 129 8.48 -1.28 19.56
C SER A 129 7.75 -0.89 18.27
N ASP A 130 8.39 -0.06 17.45
CA ASP A 130 7.82 0.54 16.25
C ASP A 130 8.27 -0.22 14.99
N TRP A 131 9.09 -1.26 15.15
CA TRP A 131 9.58 -2.09 14.05
C TRP A 131 8.52 -3.07 13.58
N LEU A 132 8.20 -3.01 12.29
CA LEU A 132 7.38 -4.01 11.62
C LEU A 132 8.27 -5.10 11.02
N ASN A 133 8.11 -6.35 11.46
CA ASN A 133 8.80 -7.47 10.82
C ASN A 133 8.19 -7.72 9.42
N LEU A 134 8.95 -7.39 8.37
CA LEU A 134 8.49 -7.43 6.98
C LEU A 134 8.30 -8.86 6.47
N GLU A 135 9.21 -9.78 6.81
CA GLU A 135 9.14 -11.17 6.37
C GLU A 135 7.93 -11.90 6.97
N ARG A 136 7.65 -11.65 8.26
CA ARG A 136 6.45 -12.15 8.93
C ARG A 136 5.20 -11.57 8.27
N MET A 137 5.18 -10.28 7.97
CA MET A 137 4.04 -9.64 7.30
C MET A 137 3.80 -10.24 5.91
N ASN A 138 4.85 -10.43 5.11
CA ASN A 138 4.78 -11.05 3.78
C ASN A 138 4.30 -12.51 3.85
N THR A 139 4.74 -13.26 4.87
CA THR A 139 4.31 -14.63 5.11
C THR A 139 2.82 -14.69 5.44
N LEU A 140 2.35 -13.83 6.35
CA LEU A 140 0.92 -13.74 6.70
C LEU A 140 0.06 -13.36 5.51
N LEU A 141 0.50 -12.39 4.69
CA LEU A 141 -0.20 -12.01 3.47
C LEU A 141 -0.29 -13.17 2.49
N SER A 142 0.81 -13.92 2.28
CA SER A 142 0.83 -15.08 1.39
C SER A 142 -0.15 -16.17 1.83
N ILE A 143 -0.18 -16.49 3.13
CA ILE A 143 -1.12 -17.47 3.70
C ILE A 143 -2.56 -16.99 3.55
N ALA A 144 -2.84 -15.73 3.92
CA ALA A 144 -4.17 -15.14 3.83
C ALA A 144 -4.66 -15.10 2.39
N ALA A 145 -3.82 -14.70 1.43
CA ALA A 145 -4.17 -14.70 0.01
C ALA A 145 -4.49 -16.11 -0.49
N LYS A 146 -3.65 -17.10 -0.16
CA LYS A 146 -3.83 -18.52 -0.54
C LYS A 146 -5.10 -19.14 0.02
N SER A 147 -5.59 -18.68 1.17
CA SER A 147 -6.86 -19.14 1.74
C SER A 147 -8.09 -18.63 0.98
N ILE A 148 -7.95 -17.57 0.17
CA ILE A 148 -9.07 -16.93 -0.55
C ILE A 148 -9.03 -17.27 -2.05
N LYS A 149 -7.87 -17.13 -2.68
CA LYS A 149 -7.61 -17.41 -4.10
C LYS A 149 -6.23 -18.07 -4.24
N LYS A 150 -5.92 -18.63 -5.42
CA LYS A 150 -4.57 -19.13 -5.73
C LYS A 150 -3.52 -18.00 -5.62
N ASP A 151 -2.23 -18.37 -5.67
CA ASP A 151 -1.06 -17.47 -5.63
C ASP A 151 -0.92 -16.60 -6.91
N GLU A 152 -2.04 -16.06 -7.39
CA GLU A 152 -2.11 -15.22 -8.57
C GLU A 152 -1.76 -13.77 -8.20
N ARG A 153 -0.94 -13.15 -9.04
CA ARG A 153 -0.46 -11.79 -8.84
C ARG A 153 -0.78 -10.91 -10.03
N VAL A 154 -1.07 -9.64 -9.75
CA VAL A 154 -1.38 -8.62 -10.74
C VAL A 154 -0.43 -7.43 -10.57
N ARG A 155 0.15 -6.96 -11.68
CA ARG A 155 0.96 -5.74 -11.72
C ARG A 155 0.05 -4.52 -11.63
N LEU A 156 0.46 -3.49 -10.88
CA LEU A 156 -0.36 -2.27 -10.74
C LEU A 156 -0.62 -1.60 -12.10
N VAL A 157 0.35 -1.61 -13.02
CA VAL A 157 0.15 -1.13 -14.41
C VAL A 157 -1.02 -1.84 -15.09
N LYS A 158 -1.13 -3.17 -14.93
CA LYS A 158 -2.23 -3.96 -15.52
C LYS A 158 -3.56 -3.61 -14.85
N LEU A 159 -3.57 -3.53 -13.52
CA LEU A 159 -4.76 -3.16 -12.75
C LEU A 159 -5.29 -1.77 -13.14
N LYS A 160 -4.41 -0.77 -13.31
CA LYS A 160 -4.82 0.57 -13.77
C LYS A 160 -5.55 0.50 -15.11
N LYS A 161 -5.02 -0.26 -16.08
CA LYS A 161 -5.65 -0.43 -17.39
C LYS A 161 -7.03 -1.08 -17.29
N GLU A 162 -7.19 -2.07 -16.42
CA GLU A 162 -8.49 -2.70 -16.14
C GLU A 162 -9.48 -1.68 -15.59
N LEU A 163 -9.09 -0.90 -14.58
CA LEU A 163 -9.95 0.13 -13.96
C LEU A 163 -10.33 1.26 -14.92
N GLN A 164 -9.49 1.55 -15.92
CA GLN A 164 -9.83 2.53 -16.97
C GLN A 164 -10.92 2.02 -17.93
N ALA A 165 -11.06 0.70 -18.06
CA ALA A 165 -12.04 0.06 -18.95
C ALA A 165 -13.37 -0.27 -18.26
N LEU A 166 -13.36 -0.46 -16.94
CA LEU A 166 -14.56 -0.64 -16.09
C LEU A 166 -15.29 0.66 -15.92
#